data_AF-A0A967N489-F1
#
_entry.id   AF-A0A967N489-F1
#
_cell.length_a   1.000
_cell.length_b   1.000
_cell.length_c   1.000
_cell.angle_alpha   90.00
_cell.angle_beta   90.00
_cell.angle_gamma   90.00
#
_symmetry.space_group_name_H-M   'P 1'
#
loop_
_entity.id
_entity.type
_entity.pdbx_description
1 polymer ?
#
loop_
_entity_poly.entity_id
_entity_poly.type
_entity_poly.pdbx_seq_one_letter_code
_entity_poly.pdbx_strand_id
1 'polypeptide(L)'
;MADRITAIQLRDREAFLLAVMETAREAHALHERVESALQEEGETSDLRELEEETNRLRFRVDNLYEGLNGSGVQQGSLYPPTGEHRAEHRRLVRELGPLGARVERALGG
;
A
#
# COMPACT_ATOMS: atom_id res chain seq x y z
N MET A 1 34.47 -5.38 -4.05
CA MET A 1 33.79 -6.12 -5.13
C MET A 1 32.36 -5.59 -5.14
N ALA A 2 31.97 -4.82 -6.16
CA ALA A 2 30.57 -4.42 -6.29
C ALA A 2 29.80 -5.63 -6.81
N ASP A 3 28.89 -6.18 -6.01
CA ASP A 3 28.05 -7.31 -6.41
C ASP A 3 27.23 -6.90 -7.63
N ARG A 4 27.49 -7.56 -8.76
CA ARG A 4 26.81 -7.29 -10.02
C ARG A 4 25.38 -7.81 -9.88
N ILE A 5 24.41 -6.90 -9.84
CA ILE A 5 22.99 -7.24 -9.85
C ILE A 5 22.68 -8.04 -11.11
N THR A 6 22.01 -9.18 -10.94
CA THR A 6 21.65 -10.08 -12.02
C THR A 6 20.34 -9.65 -12.68
N ALA A 7 20.15 -9.99 -13.95
CA ALA A 7 18.88 -9.75 -14.67
C ALA A 7 17.67 -10.39 -13.96
N ILE A 8 17.88 -11.49 -13.22
CA ILE A 8 16.84 -12.15 -12.42
C ILE A 8 16.42 -11.27 -11.23
N GLN A 9 17.39 -10.68 -10.53
CA GLN A 9 17.11 -9.79 -9.39
C GLN A 9 16.37 -8.51 -9.82
N LEU A 10 16.68 -7.98 -11.02
CA LEU A 10 15.94 -6.84 -11.57
C LEU A 10 14.49 -7.20 -11.89
N ARG A 11 14.24 -8.33 -12.56
CA ARG A 11 12.88 -8.78 -12.88
C ARG A 11 12.05 -9.08 -11.63
N ASP A 12 12.66 -9.70 -10.62
CA ASP A 12 12.01 -9.95 -9.33
C ASP A 12 11.67 -8.65 -8.61
N ARG A 13 12.56 -7.65 -8.64
CA ARG A 13 12.29 -6.30 -8.13
C ARG A 13 11.14 -5.64 -8.87
N GLU A 14 11.14 -5.66 -10.20
CA GLU A 14 10.08 -5.09 -11.03
C GLU A 14 8.72 -5.74 -10.72
N ALA A 15 8.66 -7.07 -10.68
CA ALA A 15 7.45 -7.80 -10.34
C ALA A 15 6.94 -7.43 -8.93
N PHE A 16 7.85 -7.31 -7.96
CA PHE A 16 7.49 -6.90 -6.61
C PHE A 16 6.99 -5.46 -6.54
N LEU A 17 7.64 -4.52 -7.24
CA LEU A 17 7.18 -3.13 -7.31
C LEU A 17 5.80 -3.03 -7.94
N LEU A 18 5.54 -3.76 -9.02
CA LEU A 18 4.21 -3.80 -9.64
C LEU A 18 3.14 -4.29 -8.65
N ALA A 19 3.45 -5.33 -7.87
CA ALA A 19 2.55 -5.83 -6.84
C ALA A 19 2.31 -4.79 -5.71
N VAL A 20 3.34 -4.06 -5.29
CA VAL A 20 3.20 -2.97 -4.31
C VAL A 20 2.36 -1.82 -4.88
N MET A 21 2.57 -1.45 -6.15
CA MET A 21 1.79 -0.40 -6.84
C MET A 21 0.32 -0.78 -7.00
N GLU A 22 0.01 -2.06 -7.22
CA GLU A 22 -1.36 -2.57 -7.24
C GLU A 22 -2.01 -2.42 -5.87
N THR A 23 -1.34 -2.86 -4.80
CA THR A 23 -1.81 -2.67 -3.42
C THR A 23 -1.97 -1.19 -3.07
N ALA A 24 -1.09 -0.31 -3.56
CA ALA A 24 -1.19 1.13 -3.36
C ALA A 24 -2.46 1.68 -4.01
N ARG A 25 -2.69 1.36 -5.29
CA ARG A 25 -3.91 1.79 -6.00
C ARG A 25 -5.18 1.37 -5.27
N GLU A 26 -5.24 0.13 -4.80
CA GLU A 26 -6.39 -0.37 -4.06
C GLU A 26 -6.58 0.34 -2.71
N ALA A 27 -5.50 0.56 -1.96
CA ALA A 27 -5.56 1.26 -0.68
C ALA A 27 -5.96 2.74 -0.83
N HIS A 28 -5.43 3.43 -1.85
CA HIS A 28 -5.81 4.81 -2.18
C HIS A 28 -7.28 4.89 -2.59
N ALA A 29 -7.74 4.03 -3.51
CA ALA A 29 -9.14 4.00 -3.94
C ALA A 29 -10.09 3.70 -2.76
N LEU A 30 -9.69 2.84 -1.83
CA LEU A 30 -10.47 2.54 -0.64
C LEU A 30 -10.60 3.75 0.28
N HIS A 31 -9.50 4.49 0.50
CA HIS A 31 -9.50 5.73 1.28
C HIS A 31 -10.35 6.82 0.63
N GLU A 32 -10.22 7.04 -0.69
CA GLU A 32 -11.00 8.01 -1.46
C GLU A 32 -12.51 7.73 -1.36
N ARG A 33 -12.93 6.47 -1.35
CA ARG A 33 -14.34 6.09 -1.15
C ARG A 33 -14.85 6.51 0.22
N VAL A 34 -14.07 6.28 1.28
CA VAL A 34 -14.45 6.66 2.65
C VAL A 34 -14.46 8.18 2.81
N GLU A 35 -13.46 8.88 2.26
CA GLU A 35 -13.40 10.34 2.26
C GLU A 35 -14.62 10.95 1.53
N SER A 36 -14.98 10.39 0.38
CA SER A 36 -16.16 10.84 -0.39
C SER A 36 -17.45 10.63 0.41
N ALA A 37 -17.62 9.48 1.08
CA ALA A 37 -18.77 9.22 1.93
C ALA A 37 -18.86 10.19 3.13
N LEU A 38 -17.72 10.51 3.77
CA LEU A 38 -17.68 11.52 4.82
C LEU A 38 -18.13 12.91 4.34
N GLN A 39 -17.83 13.25 3.09
CA GLN A 39 -18.25 14.53 2.47
C GLN A 39 -19.73 14.54 2.07
N GLU A 40 -20.27 13.41 1.61
CA GLU A 40 -21.65 13.30 1.10
C GLU A 40 -22.69 12.99 2.18
N GLU A 41 -22.41 12.01 3.04
CA GLU A 41 -23.34 11.49 4.05
C GLU A 41 -23.17 12.16 5.42
N GLY A 42 -22.02 12.81 5.61
CA GLY A 42 -21.63 13.47 6.85
C GLY A 42 -20.83 12.56 7.79
N GLU A 43 -20.33 13.17 8.86
CA GLU A 43 -19.42 12.52 9.78
C GLU A 43 -20.15 11.56 10.73
N THR A 44 -19.79 10.27 10.66
CA THR A 44 -20.17 9.27 11.66
C THR A 44 -18.92 8.71 12.34
N SER A 45 -19.08 8.17 13.56
CA SER A 45 -17.96 7.53 14.29
C SER A 45 -17.34 6.40 13.47
N ASP A 46 -18.17 5.60 12.81
CA ASP A 46 -17.73 4.46 12.01
C ASP A 46 -16.97 4.92 10.76
N LEU A 47 -17.45 5.96 10.07
CA LEU A 47 -16.75 6.51 8.90
C LEU A 47 -15.42 7.18 9.28
N ARG A 48 -15.33 7.82 10.45
CA ARG A 48 -14.05 8.37 10.96
C ARG A 48 -13.05 7.28 11.29
N GLU A 49 -13.48 6.20 11.95
CA GLU A 49 -12.60 5.06 12.22
C GLU A 49 -12.08 4.45 10.91
N LEU A 50 -12.97 4.26 9.92
CA LEU A 50 -12.59 3.76 8.60
C LEU A 50 -11.65 4.72 7.86
N GLU A 51 -11.83 6.02 7.98
CA GLU A 51 -10.93 7.03 7.38
C GLU A 51 -9.53 6.92 7.96
N GLU A 52 -9.41 6.86 9.29
CA GLU A 52 -8.13 6.70 9.96
C GLU A 52 -7.45 5.36 9.61
N GLU A 53 -8.21 4.27 9.54
CA GLU A 53 -7.68 2.95 9.19
C GLU A 53 -7.20 2.89 7.73
N THR A 54 -8.01 3.39 6.80
CA THR A 54 -7.66 3.42 5.36
C THR A 54 -6.49 4.36 5.09
N ASN A 55 -6.44 5.51 5.76
CA ASN A 55 -5.31 6.44 5.64
C ASN A 55 -4.02 5.85 6.23
N ARG A 56 -4.10 5.13 7.36
CA ARG A 56 -2.95 4.40 7.94
C ARG A 56 -2.44 3.30 7.00
N LEU A 57 -3.34 2.54 6.39
CA LEU A 57 -2.99 1.51 5.41
C LEU A 57 -2.29 2.14 4.20
N ARG A 58 -2.90 3.18 3.62
CA ARG A 58 -2.35 3.97 2.51
C ARG A 58 -0.93 4.43 2.80
N PHE A 59 -0.71 5.08 3.95
CA PHE A 59 0.59 5.59 4.36
C PHE A 59 1.64 4.47 4.50
N ARG A 60 1.26 3.30 5.03
CA ARG A 60 2.19 2.15 5.13
C ARG A 60 2.56 1.57 3.77
N VAL A 61 1.62 1.51 2.83
CA VAL A 61 1.92 1.06 1.46
C VAL A 61 2.83 2.06 0.75
N ASP A 62 2.58 3.36 0.89
CA ASP A 62 3.41 4.42 0.31
C ASP A 62 4.83 4.36 0.88
N ASN A 63 5.00 4.19 2.19
CA ASN A 63 6.32 4.00 2.81
C ASN A 63 7.05 2.76 2.30
N LEU A 64 6.35 1.65 2.05
CA LEU A 64 6.95 0.45 1.47
C LEU A 64 7.42 0.74 0.03
N TYR A 65 6.63 1.45 -0.76
CA TYR A 65 6.99 1.84 -2.12
C TYR A 65 8.18 2.81 -2.15
N GLU A 66 8.16 3.85 -1.31
CA GLU A 66 9.26 4.81 -1.18
C GLU A 66 10.55 4.17 -0.67
N GLY A 67 10.45 3.25 0.29
CA GLY A 67 11.59 2.47 0.78
C GLY A 67 12.29 1.66 -0.33
N LEU A 68 11.56 1.25 -1.36
CA LEU A 68 12.10 0.53 -2.52
C LEU A 68 12.60 1.46 -3.63
N ASN A 69 12.08 2.68 -3.72
CA ASN A 69 12.45 3.68 -4.72
C ASN A 69 13.43 4.75 -4.23
N GLY A 70 13.81 4.69 -2.95
CA GLY A 70 14.79 5.57 -2.33
C GLY A 70 14.20 6.94 -2.04
N SER A 71 13.92 7.21 -0.76
CA SER A 71 13.53 8.54 -0.31
C SER A 71 14.74 9.49 -0.38
N GLY A 72 14.84 10.28 -1.44
CA GLY A 72 15.51 11.59 -1.40
C GLY A 72 16.97 11.71 -1.85
N VAL A 73 17.80 10.66 -1.87
CA VAL A 73 19.19 10.78 -2.40
C VAL A 73 19.65 9.47 -3.03
N GLN A 74 20.05 9.54 -4.31
CA GLN A 74 20.66 8.48 -5.13
C GLN A 74 19.86 7.18 -5.24
N GLN A 75 19.27 6.98 -6.44
CA GLN A 75 18.83 5.69 -6.99
C GLN A 75 18.25 4.72 -5.96
N GLY A 76 16.92 4.65 -5.89
CA GLY A 76 16.19 3.57 -5.23
C GLY A 76 16.96 2.29 -5.33
N SER A 77 17.32 1.76 -4.15
CA SER A 77 18.16 0.58 -3.98
C SER A 77 17.93 -0.37 -5.16
N LEU A 78 18.91 -0.46 -6.07
CA LEU A 78 18.87 -1.41 -7.19
C LEU A 78 18.84 -2.86 -6.69
N TYR A 79 18.98 -3.05 -5.37
CA TYR A 79 18.90 -4.33 -4.70
C TYR A 79 17.48 -4.91 -4.74
N PRO A 80 17.38 -6.25 -4.82
CA PRO A 80 16.10 -6.95 -4.78
C PRO A 80 15.36 -6.72 -3.46
N PRO A 81 14.03 -6.89 -3.44
CA PRO A 81 13.25 -6.77 -2.22
C PRO A 81 13.69 -7.80 -1.17
N THR A 82 13.84 -7.33 0.08
CA THR A 82 14.24 -8.15 1.21
C THR A 82 13.08 -9.06 1.67
N GLY A 83 13.39 -10.02 2.54
CA GLY A 83 12.37 -10.83 3.21
C GLY A 83 11.38 -9.97 4.03
N GLU A 84 11.85 -8.87 4.60
CA GLU A 84 11.05 -7.91 5.36
C GLU A 84 10.08 -7.15 4.46
N HIS A 85 10.54 -6.65 3.30
CA HIS A 85 9.65 -5.99 2.32
C HIS A 85 8.51 -6.91 1.90
N ARG A 86 8.82 -8.19 1.61
CA ARG A 86 7.81 -9.18 1.22
C ARG A 86 6.87 -9.54 2.36
N ALA A 87 7.39 -9.61 3.58
CA ALA A 87 6.56 -9.87 4.76
C ALA A 87 5.59 -8.71 5.00
N GLU A 88 6.05 -7.47 4.86
CA GLU A 88 5.22 -6.28 4.99
C GLU A 88 4.17 -6.20 3.89
N HIS A 89 4.54 -6.40 2.62
CA HIS A 89 3.57 -6.45 1.51
C HIS A 89 2.46 -7.49 1.78
N ARG A 90 2.82 -8.70 2.23
CA ARG A 90 1.81 -9.72 2.59
C ARG A 90 0.91 -9.31 3.75
N ARG A 91 1.42 -8.55 4.73
CA ARG A 91 0.58 -8.01 5.83
C ARG A 91 -0.39 -6.99 5.30
N LEU A 92 0.09 -6.03 4.50
CA LEU A 92 -0.74 -4.99 3.89
C LEU A 92 -1.88 -5.59 3.04
N VAL A 93 -1.58 -6.58 2.20
CA VAL A 93 -2.59 -7.31 1.41
C VAL A 93 -3.62 -8.02 2.30
N ARG A 94 -3.21 -8.61 3.42
CA ARG A 94 -4.12 -9.28 4.37
C ARG A 94 -4.98 -8.30 5.16
N GLU A 95 -4.51 -7.08 5.39
CA GLU A 95 -5.27 -6.03 6.06
C GLU A 95 -6.28 -5.38 5.11
N LEU A 96 -5.90 -5.22 3.83
CA LEU A 96 -6.71 -4.57 2.79
C LEU A 96 -8.05 -5.29 2.56
N GLY A 97 -8.07 -6.61 2.46
CA GLY A 97 -9.30 -7.37 2.17
C GLY A 97 -10.39 -7.19 3.23
N PRO A 98 -10.13 -7.47 4.52
CA PRO A 98 -11.08 -7.23 5.60
C PRO A 98 -11.50 -5.76 5.74
N LEU A 99 -10.58 -4.80 5.53
CA LEU A 99 -10.89 -3.38 5.57
C LEU A 99 -11.82 -2.99 4.42
N GLY A 100 -11.55 -3.48 3.21
CA GLY A 100 -12.43 -3.33 2.04
C GLY A 100 -13.85 -3.80 2.33
N ALA A 101 -13.99 -5.00 2.87
CA ALA A 101 -15.30 -5.55 3.23
C ALA A 101 -16.02 -4.76 4.35
N ARG A 102 -15.27 -4.13 5.28
CA ARG A 102 -15.86 -3.23 6.29
C ARG A 102 -16.38 -1.96 5.64
N VAL A 103 -15.60 -1.33 4.76
CA VAL A 103 -16.02 -0.14 4.01
C VAL A 103 -17.25 -0.44 3.16
N GLU A 104 -17.27 -1.56 2.42
CA GLU A 104 -18.44 -1.95 1.63
C GLU A 104 -19.71 -2.08 2.46
N ARG A 105 -19.63 -2.72 3.64
CA ARG A 105 -20.78 -2.82 4.55
C ARG A 105 -21.21 -1.46 5.11
N ALA A 106 -20.27 -0.58 5.41
CA ALA A 106 -20.56 0.75 5.95
C ALA A 106 -21.21 1.67 4.91
N LEU A 107 -20.83 1.51 3.64
CA LEU A 107 -21.33 2.33 2.52
C LEU A 107 -22.54 1.70 1.80
N GLY A 108 -23.22 0.73 2.42
CA GLY A 108 -24.47 0.17 1.90
C GLY A 108 -24.31 -0.88 0.80
N GLY A 109 -23.34 -1.79 0.93
CA GLY A 109 -23.34 -3.07 0.19
C GLY A 109 -24.65 -3.86 0.33
#